data_AF-A0A965U2W5-F1
#
_entry.id   AF-A0A965U2W5-F1
#
_cell.length_a   1.000
_cell.length_b   1.000
_cell.length_c   1.000
_cell.angle_alpha   90.00
_cell.angle_beta   90.00
_cell.angle_gamma   90.00
#
_symmetry.space_group_name_H-M   'P 1'
#
loop_
_entity.id
_entity.type
_entity.pdbx_description
1 polymer ?
#
loop_
_entity_poly.entity_id
_entity_poly.type
_entity_poly.pdbx_seq_one_letter_code
_entity_poly.pdbx_strand_id
1 'polypeptide(L)'
;MANNERTRIETNQRVLLRDSIEKYKTRNNMLVLSIEQLELNLSEVKKSRSKILRELHNMKIRPKDAIAIGKTTTETALSINVPIRNEIRLDSGRITKVKEFDWSDTWTSIKGNIEEDSVSLHYNSRDTLIQVIHVEKHKFLFIRWGIKAIRQSVTLKNPNAHLVSTEYIKIH
;
A
#
# COMPACT_ATOMS: atom_id res chain seq x y z
N MET A 1 28.82 -19.74 -10.92
CA MET A 1 28.40 -18.33 -10.88
C MET A 1 27.51 -17.96 -12.06
N ALA A 2 27.91 -18.20 -13.33
CA ALA A 2 27.09 -17.87 -14.51
C ALA A 2 25.70 -18.53 -14.58
N ASN A 3 25.56 -19.76 -14.06
CA ASN A 3 24.26 -20.47 -14.09
C ASN A 3 23.23 -19.85 -13.13
N ASN A 4 23.66 -19.42 -11.94
CA ASN A 4 22.77 -18.77 -10.96
C ASN A 4 22.31 -17.40 -11.46
N GLU A 5 23.19 -16.65 -12.11
CA GLU A 5 22.89 -15.36 -12.73
C GLU A 5 21.81 -15.51 -13.81
N ARG A 6 21.96 -16.52 -14.68
CA ARG A 6 20.99 -16.81 -15.73
C ARG A 6 19.63 -17.16 -15.15
N THR A 7 19.57 -18.05 -14.17
CA THR A 7 18.32 -18.41 -13.48
C THR A 7 17.67 -17.22 -12.78
N ARG A 8 18.46 -16.30 -12.20
CA ARG A 8 17.96 -15.05 -11.61
C ARG A 8 17.32 -14.16 -12.66
N ILE A 9 17.99 -13.94 -13.79
CA ILE A 9 17.49 -13.10 -14.88
C ILE A 9 16.20 -13.70 -15.47
N GLU A 10 16.17 -15.01 -15.73
CA GLU A 10 14.99 -15.71 -16.22
C GLU A 10 13.81 -15.59 -15.23
N THR A 11 14.09 -15.66 -13.93
CA THR A 11 13.11 -15.43 -12.86
C THR A 11 12.58 -14.00 -12.87
N ASN A 12 13.46 -13.00 -12.86
CA ASN A 12 13.06 -11.59 -12.90
C ASN A 12 12.25 -11.26 -14.16
N GLN A 13 12.65 -11.77 -15.33
CA GLN A 13 11.90 -11.59 -16.57
C GLN A 13 10.51 -12.21 -16.47
N ARG A 14 10.39 -13.43 -15.92
CA ARG A 14 9.08 -14.06 -15.67
C ARG A 14 8.19 -13.20 -14.76
N VAL A 15 8.75 -12.66 -13.67
CA VAL A 15 8.02 -11.80 -12.72
C VAL A 15 7.57 -10.50 -13.39
N LEU A 16 8.39 -9.90 -14.25
CA LEU A 16 8.08 -8.64 -14.93
C LEU A 16 7.10 -8.81 -16.10
N LEU A 17 7.15 -9.93 -16.82
CA LEU A 17 6.35 -10.17 -18.04
C LEU A 17 4.98 -10.78 -17.75
N ARG A 18 4.83 -11.52 -16.64
CA ARG A 18 3.52 -11.99 -16.19
C ARG A 18 2.80 -10.86 -15.48
N ASP A 19 1.47 -10.88 -15.53
CA ASP A 19 0.62 -10.18 -14.57
C ASP A 19 0.80 -10.86 -13.20
N SER A 20 1.99 -10.70 -12.62
CA SER A 20 2.58 -11.52 -11.55
C SER A 20 1.94 -11.27 -10.19
N ILE A 21 1.01 -10.32 -10.15
CA ILE A 21 0.16 -10.03 -9.01
C ILE A 21 -0.97 -11.04 -9.00
N GLU A 22 -0.82 -12.06 -8.16
CA GLU A 22 -1.91 -12.98 -7.84
C GLU A 22 -2.89 -12.30 -6.88
N LYS A 23 -4.18 -12.35 -7.21
CA LYS A 23 -5.25 -11.81 -6.38
C LYS A 23 -6.06 -12.96 -5.81
N TYR A 24 -6.20 -13.02 -4.49
CA TYR A 24 -7.07 -14.00 -3.85
C TYR A 24 -7.70 -13.43 -2.58
N LYS A 25 -8.66 -14.16 -2.00
CA LYS A 25 -9.29 -13.77 -0.74
C LYS A 25 -8.83 -14.69 0.40
N THR A 26 -8.62 -14.09 1.57
CA THR A 26 -8.44 -14.85 2.81
C THR A 26 -9.73 -15.59 3.20
N ARG A 27 -9.64 -16.47 4.21
CA ARG A 27 -10.82 -17.14 4.78
C ARG A 27 -11.88 -16.16 5.31
N ASN A 28 -11.47 -14.97 5.73
CA ASN A 28 -12.36 -13.91 6.22
C ASN A 28 -12.74 -12.93 5.10
N ASN A 29 -12.66 -13.36 3.84
CA ASN A 29 -13.07 -12.63 2.64
C ASN A 29 -12.30 -11.32 2.34
N MET A 30 -11.18 -11.07 3.03
CA MET A 30 -10.29 -9.92 2.74
C MET A 30 -9.47 -10.16 1.48
N LEU A 31 -9.36 -9.15 0.61
CA LEU A 31 -8.52 -9.19 -0.58
C LEU A 31 -7.03 -9.24 -0.20
N VAL A 32 -6.28 -10.04 -0.96
CA VAL A 32 -4.82 -10.17 -0.88
C VAL A 32 -4.23 -9.96 -2.26
N LEU A 33 -3.21 -9.10 -2.37
CA LEU A 33 -2.30 -9.08 -3.51
C LEU A 33 -1.03 -9.84 -3.13
N SER A 34 -0.66 -10.83 -3.93
CA SER A 34 0.57 -11.59 -3.74
C SER A 34 1.46 -11.45 -4.95
N ILE A 35 2.68 -10.98 -4.73
CA ILE A 35 3.68 -10.74 -5.78
C ILE A 35 4.92 -11.58 -5.53
N GLU A 36 5.51 -12.10 -6.60
CA GLU A 36 6.81 -12.77 -6.55
C GLU A 36 7.95 -11.75 -6.40
N GLN A 37 8.95 -12.11 -5.61
CA GLN A 37 10.12 -11.26 -5.34
C GLN A 37 10.96 -11.04 -6.60
N LEU A 38 11.38 -9.80 -6.84
CA LEU A 38 12.47 -9.46 -7.76
C LEU A 38 13.81 -9.49 -7.03
N GLU A 39 14.84 -10.09 -7.63
CA GLU A 39 16.20 -10.05 -7.12
C GLU A 39 17.06 -9.12 -7.96
N LEU A 40 17.32 -7.92 -7.44
CA LEU A 40 18.06 -6.89 -8.15
C LEU A 40 19.36 -6.56 -7.42
N ASN A 41 20.41 -6.29 -8.17
CA ASN A 41 21.62 -5.70 -7.60
C ASN A 41 21.46 -4.17 -7.51
N LEU A 42 22.38 -3.53 -6.78
CA LEU A 42 22.30 -2.09 -6.55
C LEU A 42 22.31 -1.26 -7.84
N SER A 43 23.04 -1.70 -8.88
CA SER A 43 23.11 -1.01 -10.17
C SER A 43 21.81 -1.13 -10.96
N GLU A 44 21.14 -2.28 -10.90
CA GLU A 44 19.83 -2.51 -11.50
C GLU A 44 18.75 -1.64 -10.84
N VAL A 45 18.77 -1.52 -9.51
CA VAL A 45 17.87 -0.62 -8.77
C VAL A 45 18.12 0.84 -9.18
N LYS A 46 19.39 1.27 -9.28
CA LYS A 46 19.77 2.61 -9.75
C LYS A 46 19.26 2.92 -11.15
N LYS A 47 19.41 1.97 -12.08
CA LYS A 47 19.02 2.17 -13.48
C LYS A 47 17.51 2.23 -13.65
N SER A 48 16.78 1.41 -12.91
CA SER A 48 15.39 1.11 -13.24
C SER A 48 14.38 1.71 -12.26
N ARG A 49 14.76 2.02 -11.01
CA ARG A 49 13.90 2.41 -9.86
C ARG A 49 14.38 3.70 -9.18
N SER A 50 14.69 4.74 -9.97
CA SER A 50 15.21 6.02 -9.46
C SER A 50 14.34 6.70 -8.39
N LYS A 51 13.01 6.55 -8.47
CA LYS A 51 12.08 7.05 -7.44
C LYS A 51 12.31 6.40 -6.07
N ILE A 52 12.57 5.09 -6.03
CA ILE A 52 12.81 4.36 -4.78
C ILE A 52 14.10 4.85 -4.10
N LEU A 53 15.14 5.18 -4.87
CA LEU A 53 16.39 5.70 -4.30
C LEU A 53 16.21 7.07 -3.65
N ARG A 54 15.32 7.91 -4.18
CA ARG A 54 14.96 9.20 -3.55
C ARG A 54 14.27 8.96 -2.21
N GLU A 55 13.37 7.98 -2.14
CA GLU A 55 12.72 7.62 -0.87
C GLU A 55 13.73 7.13 0.16
N LEU A 56 14.67 6.25 -0.21
CA LEU A 56 15.73 5.81 0.70
C LEU A 56 16.56 6.98 1.24
N HIS A 57 16.91 7.94 0.38
CA HIS A 57 17.62 9.14 0.80
C HIS A 57 16.80 9.98 1.79
N ASN A 58 15.51 10.20 1.52
CA ASN A 58 14.61 10.93 2.43
C ASN A 58 14.45 10.22 3.79
N MET A 59 14.49 8.89 3.79
CA MET A 59 14.50 8.06 4.99
C MET A 59 15.87 8.01 5.69
N LYS A 60 16.89 8.68 5.14
CA LYS A 60 18.29 8.65 5.63
C LYS A 60 18.91 7.24 5.63
N ILE A 61 18.48 6.38 4.69
CA ILE A 61 18.97 5.02 4.50
C ILE A 61 19.93 5.00 3.32
N ARG A 62 21.15 4.47 3.52
CA ARG A 62 22.09 4.30 2.40
C ARG A 62 21.62 3.12 1.55
N PRO A 63 21.59 3.23 0.21
CA PRO A 63 21.10 2.14 -0.65
C PRO A 63 21.80 0.79 -0.47
N LYS A 64 23.08 0.78 -0.06
CA LYS A 64 23.85 -0.44 0.24
C LYS A 64 23.44 -1.15 1.53
N ASP A 65 22.72 -0.47 2.42
CA ASP A 65 22.24 -1.04 3.69
C ASP A 65 20.80 -1.57 3.57
N ALA A 66 20.13 -1.29 2.45
CA ALA A 66 18.78 -1.79 2.20
C ALA A 66 18.85 -3.26 1.77
N ILE A 67 18.23 -4.15 2.57
CA ILE A 67 18.18 -5.59 2.29
C ILE A 67 17.06 -5.91 1.30
N ALA A 68 15.91 -5.27 1.48
CA ALA A 68 14.76 -5.42 0.62
C ALA A 68 13.91 -4.14 0.62
N ILE A 69 13.15 -3.95 -0.43
CA ILE A 69 12.22 -2.84 -0.62
C ILE A 69 10.86 -3.43 -0.97
N GLY A 70 9.86 -3.15 -0.14
CA GLY A 70 8.45 -3.39 -0.43
C GLY A 70 7.75 -2.07 -0.73
N LYS A 71 7.02 -2.00 -1.83
CA LYS A 71 6.18 -0.87 -2.17
C LYS A 71 4.77 -1.36 -2.43
N THR A 72 3.80 -0.81 -1.71
CA THR A 72 2.38 -1.08 -1.95
C THR A 72 1.64 0.23 -2.11
N THR A 73 0.84 0.35 -3.16
CA THR A 73 -0.06 1.49 -3.38
C THR A 73 -1.47 1.08 -2.98
N THR A 74 -2.12 1.89 -2.16
CA THR A 74 -3.51 1.70 -1.74
C THR A 74 -4.33 2.91 -2.13
N GLU A 75 -5.59 2.70 -2.48
CA GLU A 75 -6.55 3.77 -2.78
C GLU A 75 -7.77 3.60 -1.89
N THR A 76 -8.14 4.67 -1.20
CA THR A 76 -9.34 4.74 -0.36
C THR A 76 -10.33 5.68 -1.04
N ALA A 77 -11.49 5.15 -1.40
CA ALA A 77 -12.55 5.91 -2.07
C ALA A 77 -13.82 5.88 -1.21
N LEU A 78 -14.10 6.99 -0.52
CA LEU A 78 -15.33 7.16 0.26
C LEU A 78 -16.29 8.10 -0.46
N SER A 79 -17.52 7.63 -0.61
CA SER A 79 -18.67 8.44 -1.00
C SER A 79 -19.63 8.49 0.18
N ILE A 80 -19.66 9.62 0.88
CA ILE A 80 -20.49 9.80 2.08
C ILE A 80 -21.51 10.92 1.86
N ASN A 81 -22.72 10.71 2.38
CA ASN A 81 -23.74 11.73 2.50
C ASN A 81 -23.92 12.02 3.98
N VAL A 82 -23.66 13.27 4.40
CA VAL A 82 -23.66 13.67 5.80
C VAL A 82 -24.68 14.78 6.00
N PRO A 83 -25.59 14.67 6.99
CA PRO A 83 -26.51 15.74 7.31
C PRO A 83 -25.76 16.97 7.83
N ILE A 84 -26.16 18.14 7.36
CA ILE A 84 -25.63 19.42 7.83
C ILE A 84 -26.50 19.95 8.97
N ARG A 85 -25.85 20.36 10.06
CA ARG A 85 -26.48 21.04 11.19
C ARG A 85 -26.19 22.53 11.11
N ASN A 86 -27.23 23.37 11.22
CA ASN A 86 -27.05 24.82 11.29
C ASN A 86 -26.77 25.25 12.73
N GLU A 87 -25.72 26.02 12.93
CA GLU A 87 -25.32 26.61 14.21
C GLU A 87 -25.20 28.14 14.04
N ILE A 88 -25.50 28.89 15.10
CA ILE A 88 -25.28 30.33 15.14
C ILE A 88 -24.18 30.59 16.18
N ARG A 89 -23.06 31.14 15.75
CA ARG A 89 -21.96 31.55 16.63
C ARG A 89 -21.98 33.06 16.85
N LEU A 90 -21.77 33.47 18.09
CA LEU A 90 -21.54 34.85 18.46
C LEU A 90 -20.08 34.98 18.87
N ASP A 91 -19.28 35.62 18.02
CA ASP A 91 -17.86 35.87 18.31
C ASP A 91 -17.58 37.37 18.22
N SER A 92 -17.02 37.95 19.29
CA SER A 92 -16.73 39.39 19.41
C SER A 92 -17.87 40.35 18.98
N GLY A 93 -19.13 39.94 19.16
CA GLY A 93 -20.32 40.73 18.78
C GLY A 93 -20.79 40.54 17.34
N ARG A 94 -20.09 39.71 16.54
CA ARG A 94 -20.51 39.29 15.20
C ARG A 94 -21.31 38.00 15.27
N ILE A 95 -22.50 38.00 14.66
CA ILE A 95 -23.31 36.80 14.48
C ILE A 95 -22.87 36.12 13.19
N THR A 96 -22.42 34.88 13.27
CA THR A 96 -22.03 34.07 12.10
C THR A 96 -22.90 32.81 12.04
N LYS A 97 -23.52 32.57 10.89
CA LYS A 97 -24.23 31.33 10.60
C LYS A 97 -23.21 30.31 10.13
N VAL A 98 -23.08 29.21 10.88
CA VAL A 98 -22.15 28.13 10.57
C VAL A 98 -22.96 26.88 10.25
N LYS A 99 -22.50 26.12 9.27
CA LYS A 99 -23.05 24.81 8.90
C LYS A 99 -22.03 23.75 9.25
N GLU A 100 -22.36 22.89 10.20
CA GLU A 100 -21.46 21.83 10.65
C GLU A 100 -21.86 20.48 10.07
N PHE A 101 -20.86 19.65 9.78
CA PHE A 101 -21.03 18.24 9.50
C PHE A 101 -20.00 17.42 10.28
N ASP A 102 -20.44 16.27 10.77
CA ASP A 102 -19.62 15.35 11.56
C ASP A 102 -20.01 13.94 11.16
N TRP A 103 -19.07 13.20 10.60
CA TRP A 103 -19.25 11.83 10.19
C TRP A 103 -18.01 11.02 10.56
N SER A 104 -18.23 9.80 11.03
CA SER A 104 -17.16 8.86 11.24
C SER A 104 -17.61 7.43 11.07
N ASP A 105 -16.67 6.58 10.66
CA ASP A 105 -16.75 5.14 10.80
C ASP A 105 -15.55 4.61 11.59
N THR A 106 -15.28 3.31 11.49
CA THR A 106 -14.15 2.66 12.20
C THR A 106 -12.76 3.09 11.68
N TRP A 107 -12.67 3.58 10.43
CA TRP A 107 -11.41 3.84 9.72
C TRP A 107 -11.19 5.33 9.45
N THR A 108 -12.26 6.09 9.25
CA THR A 108 -12.22 7.47 8.77
C THR A 108 -13.13 8.36 9.62
N SER A 109 -12.67 9.56 9.93
CA SER A 109 -13.47 10.62 10.55
C SER A 109 -13.35 11.90 9.74
N ILE A 110 -14.48 12.54 9.45
CA ILE A 110 -14.57 13.79 8.71
C ILE A 110 -15.46 14.74 9.50
N LYS A 111 -14.89 15.87 9.92
CA LYS A 111 -15.63 16.93 10.60
C LYS A 111 -15.32 18.25 9.95
N GLY A 112 -16.31 19.10 9.81
CA GLY A 112 -16.07 20.40 9.22
C GLY A 112 -17.18 21.40 9.44
N ASN A 113 -16.78 22.65 9.26
CA ASN A 113 -17.62 23.83 9.41
C ASN A 113 -17.60 24.58 8.08
N ILE A 114 -18.78 24.96 7.61
CA ILE A 114 -18.99 25.75 6.41
C ILE A 114 -19.50 27.12 6.87
N GLU A 115 -18.76 28.16 6.54
CA GLU A 115 -19.13 29.56 6.73
C GLU A 115 -19.57 30.16 5.37
N GLU A 116 -19.73 31.48 5.29
CA GLU A 116 -20.23 32.14 4.07
C GLU A 116 -19.29 31.96 2.87
N ASP A 117 -17.98 32.06 3.09
CA ASP A 117 -16.95 32.08 2.06
C ASP A 117 -15.88 30.98 2.23
N SER A 118 -15.97 30.18 3.29
CA SER A 118 -14.92 29.22 3.63
C SER A 118 -15.45 27.91 4.21
N VAL A 119 -14.62 26.87 4.09
CA VAL A 119 -14.85 25.56 4.68
C VAL A 119 -13.61 25.16 5.48
N SER A 120 -13.79 24.91 6.76
CA SER A 120 -12.78 24.30 7.62
C SER A 120 -13.05 22.81 7.75
N LEU A 121 -12.10 21.97 7.30
CA LEU A 121 -12.24 20.52 7.28
C LEU A 121 -11.13 19.86 8.10
N HIS A 122 -11.52 18.93 8.95
CA HIS A 122 -10.62 17.99 9.61
C HIS A 122 -10.91 16.57 9.13
N TYR A 123 -9.91 15.96 8.49
CA TYR A 123 -9.97 14.60 7.96
C TYR A 123 -8.90 13.74 8.63
N ASN A 124 -9.33 12.61 9.20
CA ASN A 124 -8.42 11.56 9.65
C ASN A 124 -8.81 10.23 9.00
N SER A 125 -7.83 9.49 8.51
CA SER A 125 -7.97 8.09 8.12
C SER A 125 -6.90 7.27 8.81
N ARG A 126 -7.30 6.15 9.40
CA ARG A 126 -6.42 5.17 10.03
C ARG A 126 -6.63 3.85 9.33
N ASP A 127 -5.58 3.37 8.67
CA ASP A 127 -5.60 2.11 7.95
C ASP A 127 -4.62 1.10 8.54
N THR A 128 -4.88 -0.20 8.31
CA THR A 128 -3.96 -1.27 8.72
C THR A 128 -3.63 -2.16 7.53
N LEU A 129 -2.35 -2.15 7.15
CA LEU A 129 -1.78 -2.99 6.11
C LEU A 129 -0.98 -4.13 6.75
N ILE A 130 -1.28 -5.37 6.38
CA ILE A 130 -0.50 -6.54 6.79
C ILE A 130 0.27 -7.04 5.57
N GLN A 131 1.59 -7.18 5.73
CA GLN A 131 2.48 -7.69 4.71
C GLN A 131 3.19 -8.94 5.23
N VAL A 132 3.16 -10.02 4.47
CA VAL A 132 3.79 -11.30 4.82
C VAL A 132 4.73 -11.71 3.70
N ILE A 133 6.02 -11.83 4.02
CA ILE A 133 7.02 -12.39 3.12
C ILE A 133 7.14 -13.87 3.44
N HIS A 134 6.94 -14.72 2.43
CA HIS A 134 6.93 -16.17 2.64
C HIS A 134 7.49 -16.94 1.45
N VAL A 135 7.87 -18.19 1.72
CA VAL A 135 8.31 -19.13 0.69
C VAL A 135 7.11 -19.82 0.08
N GLU A 136 7.04 -19.80 -1.25
CA GLU A 136 6.22 -20.72 -2.02
C GLU A 136 7.04 -22.00 -2.30
N LYS A 137 6.47 -23.15 -1.94
CA LYS A 137 7.10 -24.47 -2.15
C LYS A 137 6.61 -25.07 -3.46
N HIS A 138 7.41 -25.94 -4.08
CA HIS A 138 6.86 -26.83 -5.10
C HIS A 138 5.81 -27.75 -4.45
N LYS A 139 4.76 -28.09 -5.21
CA LYS A 139 3.70 -28.99 -4.75
C LYS A 139 3.32 -29.93 -5.87
N PHE A 140 3.33 -31.22 -5.58
CA PHE A 140 2.74 -32.28 -6.40
C PHE A 140 2.07 -33.28 -5.48
N LEU A 141 0.80 -33.58 -5.75
CA LEU A 141 -0.07 -34.34 -4.85
C LEU A 141 -0.02 -33.76 -3.41
N PHE A 142 0.46 -34.53 -2.45
CA PHE A 142 0.58 -34.19 -1.03
C PHE A 142 2.01 -33.79 -0.60
N ILE A 143 2.99 -33.83 -1.51
CA ILE A 143 4.40 -33.56 -1.18
C ILE A 143 4.73 -32.10 -1.48
N ARG A 144 5.41 -31.45 -0.53
CA ARG A 144 5.96 -30.09 -0.66
C ARG A 144 7.48 -30.12 -0.52
N TRP A 145 8.21 -29.54 -1.47
CA TRP A 145 9.68 -29.54 -1.45
C TRP A 145 10.28 -28.27 -2.06
N GLY A 146 11.59 -28.09 -1.83
CA GLY A 146 12.39 -27.02 -2.43
C GLY A 146 11.93 -25.61 -2.07
N ILE A 147 12.37 -24.61 -2.84
CA ILE A 147 11.82 -23.25 -2.84
C ILE A 147 11.44 -22.99 -4.29
N LYS A 148 10.15 -22.75 -4.56
CA LYS A 148 9.67 -22.38 -5.89
C LYS A 148 9.84 -20.89 -6.13
N ALA A 149 9.45 -20.08 -5.15
CA ALA A 149 9.53 -18.63 -5.19
C ALA A 149 9.51 -18.05 -3.77
N ILE A 150 9.97 -16.82 -3.61
CA ILE A 150 9.68 -15.99 -2.44
C ILE A 150 8.61 -15.00 -2.85
N ARG A 151 7.56 -14.85 -2.05
CA ARG A 151 6.44 -13.95 -2.33
C ARG A 151 6.22 -12.97 -1.18
N GLN A 152 5.76 -11.79 -1.54
CA GLN A 152 5.16 -10.84 -0.60
C GLN A 152 3.65 -10.86 -0.82
N SER A 153 2.90 -11.20 0.23
CA SER A 153 1.44 -11.15 0.25
C SER A 153 0.98 -9.99 1.12
N VAL A 154 0.13 -9.13 0.58
CA VAL A 154 -0.31 -7.89 1.22
C VAL A 154 -1.82 -7.85 1.31
N THR A 155 -2.36 -7.47 2.47
CA THR A 155 -3.80 -7.32 2.72
C THR A 155 -4.08 -6.06 3.52
N LEU A 156 -5.20 -5.40 3.23
CA LEU A 156 -5.64 -4.16 3.87
C LEU A 156 -6.88 -4.44 4.70
N LYS A 157 -6.98 -3.88 5.91
CA LYS A 157 -8.12 -4.11 6.81
C LYS A 157 -9.29 -3.15 6.59
N ASN A 158 -9.05 -1.96 6.07
CA ASN A 158 -10.10 -1.00 5.76
C ASN A 158 -10.89 -1.47 4.51
N PRO A 159 -12.21 -1.73 4.62
CA PRO A 159 -13.04 -2.15 3.50
C PRO A 159 -13.30 -1.02 2.50
N ASN A 160 -13.15 0.25 2.90
CA ASN A 160 -13.29 1.42 2.03
C ASN A 160 -12.05 1.64 1.14
N ALA A 161 -11.02 0.83 1.33
CA ALA A 161 -9.75 0.95 0.66
C ALA A 161 -9.39 -0.34 -0.06
N HIS A 162 -8.67 -0.21 -1.16
CA HIS A 162 -8.25 -1.33 -1.97
C HIS A 162 -6.78 -1.21 -2.39
N LEU A 163 -6.17 -2.37 -2.64
CA LEU A 163 -4.78 -2.46 -3.07
C LEU A 163 -4.71 -2.25 -4.59
N VAL A 164 -3.97 -1.23 -5.02
CA VAL A 164 -3.80 -0.87 -6.44
C VAL A 164 -2.64 -1.65 -7.04
N SER A 165 -1.48 -1.65 -6.36
CA SER A 165 -0.29 -2.36 -6.83
C SER A 165 0.64 -2.71 -5.68
N THR A 166 1.49 -3.70 -5.90
CA THR A 166 2.55 -4.06 -4.96
C THR A 166 3.80 -4.55 -5.70
N GLU A 167 4.98 -4.20 -5.20
CA GLU A 167 6.29 -4.58 -5.72
C GLU A 167 7.17 -4.97 -4.54
N TYR A 168 7.92 -6.06 -4.68
CA TYR A 168 8.87 -6.53 -3.67
C TYR A 168 10.22 -6.84 -4.30
N ILE A 169 11.26 -6.15 -3.85
CA ILE A 169 12.62 -6.25 -4.38
C ILE A 169 13.54 -6.69 -3.23
N LYS A 170 14.29 -7.76 -3.43
CA LYS A 170 15.45 -8.09 -2.61
C LYS A 170 16.71 -7.55 -3.28
N ILE A 171 17.54 -6.89 -2.49
CA ILE A 171 18.84 -6.39 -2.92
C ILE A 171 19.90 -7.44 -2.61
N HIS A 172 20.81 -7.69 -3.56
CA HIS A 172 21.96 -8.57 -3.41
C HIS A 172 23.25 -7.92 -3.91
#